data_AF-A0A6G2JST1-F1
#
_entry.id   AF-A0A6G2JST1-F1
#
_cell.length_a   1.000
_cell.length_b   1.000
_cell.length_c   1.000
_cell.angle_alpha   90.00
_cell.angle_beta   90.00
_cell.angle_gamma   90.00
#
_symmetry.space_group_name_H-M   'P 1'
#
loop_
_entity.id
_entity.type
_entity.pdbx_description
1 polymer ?
#
loop_
_entity_poly.entity_id
_entity_poly.type
_entity_poly.pdbx_seq_one_letter_code
_entity_poly.pdbx_strand_id
1 'polypeptide(L)'
;MTAIPADAPTSRRPASKHPASPLSAGCRAAGSVAEWIRGHNEDDLPAVRQTPAAAWKWMIDEWSIQLELASARMRIPDGPFRQRLRSELAEARSLYSDCGWLDDPAAYHRTPPPLDGGVQISATSAGDADFWHVRFASEFEPWPGEPGRDRWMSYRPVRTTHAWMLQHPDRPRPWVVAVNGYRTGEPEMDMWMLYAHRLHRRWGLNVIAVVLPLHGPRAIGVSGSRVIHAGAMNTVFTAAQGAWDIRRVISWVRDQHEAPAVAVSGISLGGYMAAMTAALENDLAAVIAGVPESDLARGTRRQVEPLLPPFYEQWGLSWEPYEQILSVVSPLSLPCKVPYERRYIFAGLLDRWVRPGNVKTLWEHWERPDMLWYQGSHLSYPFEREVARYVDRAAVETFGQQPPMPPRG
;
A
#
# COMPACT_ATOMS: atom_id res chain seq x y z
N MET A 1 8.96 -64.74 -43.13
CA MET A 1 9.04 -63.45 -43.85
C MET A 1 7.82 -62.64 -43.41
N THR A 2 7.89 -61.50 -42.76
CA THR A 2 8.99 -60.58 -42.46
C THR A 2 8.47 -59.68 -41.33
N ALA A 3 9.36 -59.32 -40.41
CA ALA A 3 9.09 -58.35 -39.35
C ALA A 3 8.71 -56.96 -39.91
N ILE A 4 7.82 -56.26 -39.21
CA ILE A 4 7.63 -54.80 -39.36
C ILE A 4 8.02 -54.18 -38.01
N PRO A 5 9.03 -53.29 -37.94
CA PRO A 5 9.55 -52.74 -36.70
C PRO A 5 8.90 -51.41 -36.30
N ALA A 6 9.16 -51.07 -35.04
CA ALA A 6 8.70 -49.95 -34.24
C ALA A 6 8.89 -48.55 -34.85
N ASP A 7 7.87 -47.71 -34.68
CA ASP A 7 7.95 -46.26 -34.87
C ASP A 7 8.69 -45.58 -33.70
N ALA A 8 9.67 -44.76 -34.06
CA ALA A 8 10.45 -43.90 -33.18
C ALA A 8 9.66 -42.65 -32.74
N PRO A 9 9.91 -42.11 -31.54
CA PRO A 9 9.28 -40.87 -31.10
C PRO A 9 9.88 -39.66 -31.81
N THR A 10 9.03 -38.86 -32.43
CA THR A 10 9.38 -37.58 -33.06
C THR A 10 9.77 -36.55 -31.99
N SER A 11 11.01 -36.06 -32.07
CA SER A 11 11.52 -34.99 -31.24
C SER A 11 10.89 -33.64 -31.63
N ARG A 12 10.07 -33.07 -30.75
CA ARG A 12 9.65 -31.67 -30.87
C ARG A 12 10.81 -30.76 -30.45
N ARG A 13 11.36 -29.99 -31.39
CA ARG A 13 12.28 -28.87 -31.11
C ARG A 13 11.61 -27.85 -30.17
N PRO A 14 12.31 -27.30 -29.17
CA PRO A 14 11.78 -26.19 -28.38
C PRO A 14 11.77 -24.91 -29.22
N ALA A 15 10.68 -24.15 -29.11
CA ALA A 15 10.55 -22.83 -29.73
C ALA A 15 11.65 -21.88 -29.22
N SER A 16 12.31 -21.21 -30.15
CA SER A 16 13.37 -20.23 -29.89
C SER A 16 12.84 -19.05 -29.06
N LYS A 17 13.44 -18.81 -27.90
CA LYS A 17 13.31 -17.54 -27.16
C LYS A 17 14.00 -16.44 -27.97
N HIS A 18 13.25 -15.50 -28.51
CA HIS A 18 13.84 -14.26 -29.01
C HIS A 18 14.18 -13.35 -27.82
N PRO A 19 15.45 -13.00 -27.57
CA PRO A 19 15.77 -11.90 -26.67
C PRO A 19 15.26 -10.59 -27.29
N ALA A 20 14.75 -9.68 -26.45
CA ALA A 20 14.34 -8.35 -26.89
C ALA A 20 15.50 -7.66 -27.63
N SER A 21 15.20 -7.04 -28.78
CA SER A 21 16.24 -6.40 -29.58
C SER A 21 16.89 -5.23 -28.81
N PRO A 22 18.22 -5.02 -28.93
CA PRO A 22 18.93 -3.92 -28.26
C PRO A 22 18.34 -2.54 -28.55
N LEU A 23 17.76 -2.37 -29.74
CA LEU A 23 17.06 -1.16 -30.18
C LEU A 23 15.84 -0.84 -29.31
N SER A 24 15.10 -1.84 -28.85
CA SER A 24 13.93 -1.64 -27.97
C SER A 24 14.32 -1.22 -26.55
N ALA A 25 15.48 -1.67 -26.06
CA ALA A 25 16.04 -1.24 -24.78
C ALA A 25 16.60 0.19 -24.89
N GLY A 26 17.27 0.53 -25.99
CA GLY A 26 17.79 1.88 -26.26
C GLY A 26 16.72 2.96 -26.40
N CYS A 27 15.62 2.69 -27.11
CA CYS A 27 14.51 3.64 -27.23
C CYS A 27 13.77 3.87 -25.88
N ARG A 28 13.69 2.85 -25.02
CA ARG A 28 13.10 2.98 -23.67
C ARG A 28 14.01 3.78 -22.74
N ALA A 29 15.32 3.56 -22.78
CA ALA A 29 16.29 4.37 -22.04
C ALA A 29 16.29 5.84 -22.50
N ALA A 30 16.11 6.12 -23.79
CA ALA A 30 15.98 7.48 -24.31
C ALA A 30 14.69 8.17 -23.85
N GLY A 31 13.56 7.46 -23.81
CA GLY A 31 12.29 7.97 -23.27
C GLY A 31 12.35 8.23 -21.76
N SER A 32 13.12 7.43 -21.03
CA SER A 32 13.31 7.54 -19.59
C SER A 32 14.23 8.72 -19.22
N VAL A 33 15.26 8.99 -20.03
CA VAL A 33 16.08 10.22 -19.96
C VAL A 33 15.26 11.46 -20.32
N ALA A 34 14.33 11.39 -21.28
CA ALA A 34 13.44 12.50 -21.60
C ALA A 34 12.42 12.80 -20.48
N GLU A 35 11.88 11.78 -19.79
CA GLU A 35 11.08 11.99 -18.57
C GLU A 35 11.91 12.59 -17.43
N TRP A 36 13.18 12.19 -17.28
CA TRP A 36 14.11 12.79 -16.31
C TRP A 36 14.42 14.26 -16.62
N ILE A 37 14.68 14.59 -17.88
CA ILE A 37 14.94 15.96 -18.34
C ILE A 37 13.70 16.85 -18.17
N ARG A 38 12.50 16.33 -18.45
CA ARG A 38 11.26 17.10 -18.30
C ARG A 38 10.89 17.38 -16.85
N GLY A 39 11.25 16.51 -15.91
CA GLY A 39 10.72 16.59 -14.55
C GLY A 39 9.19 16.42 -14.51
N HIS A 40 8.61 16.50 -13.31
CA HIS A 40 7.16 16.51 -13.17
C HIS A 40 6.65 17.94 -13.41
N ASN A 41 6.06 18.20 -14.58
CA ASN A 41 5.40 19.47 -14.88
C ASN A 41 3.95 19.44 -14.38
N GLU A 42 3.78 19.64 -13.08
CA GLU A 42 2.53 20.19 -12.53
C GLU A 42 2.90 21.55 -11.95
N ASP A 43 2.09 22.59 -12.24
CA ASP A 43 2.47 24.01 -12.13
C ASP A 43 2.88 24.48 -10.70
N ASP A 44 2.65 23.65 -9.68
CA ASP A 44 2.91 23.97 -8.27
C ASP A 44 3.91 23.02 -7.56
N LEU A 45 4.59 22.11 -8.28
CA LEU A 45 5.57 21.22 -7.66
C LEU A 45 6.93 21.90 -7.47
N PRO A 46 7.61 21.71 -6.32
CA PRO A 46 8.98 22.20 -6.15
C PRO A 46 9.94 21.65 -7.21
N ALA A 47 10.88 22.48 -7.64
CA ALA A 47 11.84 22.09 -8.66
C ALA A 47 12.76 20.93 -8.19
N VAL A 48 12.97 19.97 -9.08
CA VAL A 48 13.93 18.88 -8.89
C VAL A 48 15.36 19.43 -9.07
N ARG A 49 16.25 19.13 -8.12
CA ARG A 49 17.68 19.42 -8.25
C ARG A 49 18.34 18.36 -9.12
N GLN A 50 18.74 18.76 -10.33
CA GLN A 50 19.43 17.89 -11.27
C GLN A 50 20.87 17.62 -10.81
N THR A 51 21.06 16.52 -10.08
CA THR A 51 22.37 16.06 -9.59
C THR A 51 22.57 14.58 -9.96
N PRO A 52 23.83 14.08 -10.02
CA PRO A 52 24.08 12.66 -10.22
C PRO A 52 23.41 11.77 -9.16
N ALA A 53 23.37 12.23 -7.90
CA ALA A 53 22.68 11.54 -6.82
C ALA A 53 21.16 11.46 -7.07
N ALA A 54 20.54 12.55 -7.55
CA ALA A 54 19.13 12.54 -7.94
C ALA A 54 18.85 11.56 -9.09
N ALA A 55 19.70 11.55 -10.12
CA ALA A 55 19.57 10.59 -11.23
C ALA A 55 19.67 9.13 -10.73
N TRP A 56 20.58 8.84 -9.80
CA TRP A 56 20.71 7.51 -9.20
C TRP A 56 19.46 7.08 -8.43
N LYS A 57 18.92 7.96 -7.56
CA LYS A 57 17.67 7.68 -6.81
C LYS A 57 16.51 7.37 -7.75
N TRP A 58 16.35 8.21 -8.78
CA TRP A 58 15.33 8.01 -9.81
C TRP A 58 15.49 6.66 -10.55
N MET A 59 16.72 6.27 -10.88
CA MET A 59 17.00 4.99 -11.54
C MET A 59 16.69 3.78 -10.67
N ILE A 60 16.85 3.86 -9.35
CA ILE A 60 16.50 2.77 -8.42
C ILE A 60 15.01 2.44 -8.54
N ASP A 61 14.14 3.46 -8.49
CA ASP A 61 12.71 3.21 -8.63
C ASP A 61 12.38 2.68 -10.03
N GLU A 62 12.94 3.28 -11.10
CA GLU A 62 12.68 2.83 -12.47
C GLU A 62 13.10 1.37 -12.67
N TRP A 63 14.27 0.97 -12.15
CA TRP A 63 14.70 -0.43 -12.17
C TRP A 63 13.74 -1.35 -11.43
N SER A 64 13.27 -0.96 -10.24
CA SER A 64 12.30 -1.76 -9.47
C SER A 64 10.95 -1.92 -10.19
N ILE A 65 10.47 -0.88 -10.88
CA ILE A 65 9.26 -0.94 -11.71
C ILE A 65 9.46 -1.87 -12.90
N GLN A 66 10.61 -1.83 -13.57
CA GLN A 66 10.90 -2.73 -14.68
C GLN A 66 10.95 -4.20 -14.24
N LEU A 67 11.47 -4.49 -13.04
CA LEU A 67 11.42 -5.84 -12.46
C LEU A 67 9.97 -6.28 -12.19
N GLU A 68 9.16 -5.41 -11.59
CA GLU A 68 7.75 -5.68 -11.34
C GLU A 68 7.00 -5.97 -12.64
N LEU A 69 7.14 -5.10 -13.64
CA LEU A 69 6.52 -5.25 -14.96
C LEU A 69 7.00 -6.50 -15.69
N ALA A 70 8.27 -6.87 -15.58
CA ALA A 70 8.78 -8.12 -16.16
C ALA A 70 8.14 -9.35 -15.51
N SER A 71 7.94 -9.32 -14.19
CA SER A 71 7.24 -10.39 -13.46
C SER A 71 5.75 -10.46 -13.83
N ALA A 72 5.11 -9.31 -14.08
CA ALA A 72 3.71 -9.21 -14.46
C ALA A 72 3.46 -9.54 -15.94
N ARG A 73 4.39 -9.21 -16.85
CA ARG A 73 4.32 -9.55 -18.29
C ARG A 73 4.33 -11.05 -18.56
N MET A 74 4.85 -11.86 -17.62
CA MET A 74 4.67 -13.32 -17.66
C MET A 74 3.21 -13.75 -17.42
N ARG A 75 2.28 -12.82 -17.19
CA ARG A 75 0.84 -13.04 -16.90
C ARG A 75 -0.05 -12.10 -17.71
N ILE A 76 0.08 -12.06 -19.04
CA ILE A 76 -0.95 -11.41 -19.88
C ILE A 76 -2.31 -12.02 -19.51
N PRO A 77 -3.31 -11.21 -19.11
CA PRO A 77 -4.58 -11.75 -18.69
C PRO A 77 -5.25 -12.57 -19.79
N ASP A 78 -5.54 -13.84 -19.49
CA ASP A 78 -6.23 -14.71 -20.41
C ASP A 78 -7.68 -14.23 -20.67
N GLY A 79 -8.35 -14.83 -21.67
CA GLY A 79 -9.75 -14.51 -21.98
C GLY A 79 -10.68 -14.64 -20.76
N PRO A 80 -10.62 -15.76 -20.01
CA PRO A 80 -11.42 -15.95 -18.81
C PRO A 80 -11.21 -14.88 -17.72
N PHE A 81 -9.97 -14.45 -17.47
CA PHE A 81 -9.70 -13.37 -16.52
C PHE A 81 -10.38 -12.07 -16.95
N ARG A 82 -10.24 -11.69 -18.22
CA ARG A 82 -10.82 -10.44 -18.75
C ARG A 82 -12.34 -10.45 -18.70
N GLN A 83 -12.97 -11.58 -19.02
CA GLN A 83 -14.41 -11.74 -18.91
C GLN A 83 -14.88 -11.60 -17.46
N ARG A 84 -14.21 -12.28 -16.52
CA ARG A 84 -14.53 -12.16 -15.10
C ARG A 84 -14.38 -10.73 -14.61
N LEU A 85 -13.26 -10.06 -14.90
CA LEU A 85 -13.02 -8.68 -14.48
C LEU A 85 -14.15 -7.75 -14.95
N ARG A 86 -14.57 -7.88 -16.22
CA ARG A 86 -15.68 -7.09 -16.76
C ARG A 86 -17.01 -7.37 -16.07
N SER A 87 -17.33 -8.64 -15.81
CA SER A 87 -18.56 -9.04 -15.10
C SER A 87 -18.57 -8.48 -13.68
N GLU A 88 -17.49 -8.71 -12.93
CA GLU A 88 -17.37 -8.25 -11.54
C GLU A 88 -17.46 -6.73 -11.43
N LEU A 89 -16.84 -5.98 -12.36
CA LEU A 89 -16.96 -4.52 -12.38
C LEU A 89 -18.38 -4.05 -12.70
N ALA A 90 -19.08 -4.71 -13.63
CA ALA A 90 -20.46 -4.34 -13.95
C ALA A 90 -21.41 -4.63 -12.77
N GLU A 91 -21.28 -5.82 -12.17
CA GLU A 91 -22.08 -6.28 -11.03
C GLU A 91 -21.83 -5.44 -9.78
N ALA A 92 -20.56 -5.19 -9.42
CA ALA A 92 -20.22 -4.36 -8.27
C ALA A 92 -20.72 -2.93 -8.45
N ARG A 93 -20.57 -2.34 -9.64
CA ARG A 93 -21.07 -0.98 -9.88
C ARG A 93 -22.57 -0.89 -9.69
N SER A 94 -23.33 -1.86 -10.22
CA SER A 94 -24.79 -1.89 -10.03
C SER A 94 -25.12 -1.98 -8.55
N LEU A 95 -24.51 -2.93 -7.83
CA LEU A 95 -24.73 -3.12 -6.40
C LEU A 95 -24.39 -1.86 -5.59
N TYR A 96 -23.25 -1.22 -5.89
CA TYR A 96 -22.78 -0.06 -5.14
C TYR A 96 -23.68 1.16 -5.36
N SER A 97 -24.20 1.30 -6.58
CA SER A 97 -25.22 2.30 -6.90
C SER A 97 -26.53 2.01 -6.16
N ASP A 98 -27.02 0.76 -6.19
CA ASP A 98 -28.28 0.36 -5.56
C ASP A 98 -28.23 0.52 -4.03
N CYS A 99 -27.05 0.30 -3.42
CA CYS A 99 -26.81 0.51 -2.00
C CYS A 99 -26.47 1.96 -1.62
N GLY A 100 -26.32 2.87 -2.60
CA GLY A 100 -25.96 4.28 -2.38
C GLY A 100 -24.50 4.51 -1.97
N TRP A 101 -23.63 3.51 -2.04
CA TRP A 101 -22.22 3.62 -1.61
C TRP A 101 -21.36 4.48 -2.55
N LEU A 102 -21.80 4.69 -3.79
CA LEU A 102 -21.15 5.63 -4.71
C LEU A 102 -21.39 7.09 -4.29
N ASP A 103 -22.54 7.38 -3.69
CA ASP A 103 -22.92 8.72 -3.23
C ASP A 103 -22.47 8.96 -1.77
N ASP A 104 -22.54 7.93 -0.92
CA ASP A 104 -22.01 7.93 0.44
C ASP A 104 -21.00 6.78 0.65
N PRO A 105 -19.73 6.99 0.27
CA PRO A 105 -18.65 6.02 0.48
C PRO A 105 -18.47 5.61 1.95
N ALA A 106 -18.84 6.45 2.92
CA ALA A 106 -18.67 6.12 4.33
C ALA A 106 -19.57 4.96 4.75
N ALA A 107 -20.78 4.88 4.17
CA ALA A 107 -21.75 3.82 4.44
C ALA A 107 -21.27 2.41 4.01
N TYR A 108 -20.29 2.31 3.11
CA TYR A 108 -19.66 1.04 2.75
C TYR A 108 -18.85 0.44 3.93
N HIS A 109 -18.28 1.29 4.78
CA HIS A 109 -17.36 0.88 5.85
C HIS A 109 -18.09 0.65 7.17
N ARG A 110 -18.41 -0.62 7.47
CA ARG A 110 -18.99 -1.02 8.77
C ARG A 110 -18.03 -0.73 9.92
N THR A 111 -18.59 -0.38 11.08
CA THR A 111 -17.84 -0.33 12.34
C THR A 111 -17.51 -1.76 12.78
N PRO A 112 -16.23 -2.12 12.95
CA PRO A 112 -15.87 -3.44 13.41
C PRO A 112 -16.21 -3.65 14.89
N PRO A 113 -16.46 -4.89 15.34
CA PRO A 113 -16.60 -5.18 16.76
C PRO A 113 -15.26 -4.93 17.47
N PRO A 114 -15.29 -4.53 18.75
CA PRO A 114 -14.10 -4.47 19.58
C PRO A 114 -13.30 -5.77 19.58
N LEU A 115 -12.00 -5.68 19.87
CA LEU A 115 -11.12 -6.84 19.94
C LEU A 115 -10.92 -7.22 21.41
N ASP A 116 -11.93 -7.86 21.99
CA ASP A 116 -11.99 -8.15 23.45
C ASP A 116 -11.39 -9.52 23.84
N GLY A 117 -10.96 -10.31 22.86
CA GLY A 117 -10.42 -11.66 23.11
C GLY A 117 -9.84 -12.32 21.86
N GLY A 118 -9.24 -13.50 22.04
CA GLY A 118 -8.65 -14.28 20.94
C GLY A 118 -7.35 -13.71 20.35
N VAL A 119 -6.77 -12.70 21.01
CA VAL A 119 -5.47 -12.13 20.64
C VAL A 119 -4.36 -13.05 21.14
N GLN A 120 -3.55 -13.54 20.21
CA GLN A 120 -2.37 -14.33 20.49
C GLN A 120 -1.15 -13.42 20.36
N ILE A 121 -0.31 -13.38 21.40
CA ILE A 121 0.93 -12.59 21.43
C ILE A 121 2.08 -13.55 21.70
N SER A 122 3.07 -13.56 20.82
CA SER A 122 4.28 -14.38 20.98
C SER A 122 5.53 -13.54 20.70
N ALA A 123 6.59 -13.75 21.48
CA ALA A 123 7.88 -13.12 21.22
C ALA A 123 8.43 -13.60 19.87
N THR A 124 9.06 -12.68 19.15
CA THR A 124 9.77 -12.98 17.91
C THR A 124 10.96 -12.02 17.75
N SER A 125 11.89 -12.39 16.89
CA SER A 125 13.04 -11.56 16.56
C SER A 125 13.31 -11.62 15.06
N ALA A 126 13.80 -10.50 14.53
CA ALA A 126 14.34 -10.43 13.18
C ALA A 126 15.57 -9.51 13.21
N GLY A 127 16.72 -10.04 12.80
CA GLY A 127 18.01 -9.39 13.06
C GLY A 127 18.26 -9.19 14.55
N ASP A 128 18.70 -7.99 14.94
CA ASP A 128 19.00 -7.60 16.33
C ASP A 128 17.80 -6.95 17.06
N ALA A 129 16.58 -7.17 16.56
CA ALA A 129 15.38 -6.54 17.08
C ALA A 129 14.39 -7.56 17.64
N ASP A 130 14.08 -7.41 18.93
CA ASP A 130 12.98 -8.12 19.59
C ASP A 130 11.68 -7.34 19.46
N PHE A 131 10.60 -8.03 19.08
CA PHE A 131 9.24 -7.50 19.01
C PHE A 131 8.23 -8.62 19.23
N TRP A 132 6.97 -8.25 19.39
CA TRP A 132 5.88 -9.19 19.59
C TRP A 132 5.15 -9.44 18.27
N HIS A 133 4.84 -10.71 17.97
CA HIS A 133 3.91 -11.08 16.93
C HIS A 133 2.51 -11.17 17.52
N VAL A 134 1.62 -10.28 17.07
CA VAL A 134 0.22 -10.24 17.47
C VAL A 134 -0.63 -10.86 16.36
N ARG A 135 -1.52 -11.78 16.73
CA ARG A 135 -2.42 -12.48 15.79
C ARG A 135 -3.82 -12.56 16.36
N PHE A 136 -4.83 -12.32 15.51
CA PHE A 136 -6.23 -12.48 15.88
C PHE A 136 -7.09 -12.75 14.64
N ALA A 137 -8.33 -13.19 14.82
CA ALA A 137 -9.27 -13.37 13.71
C ALA A 137 -9.73 -12.01 13.17
N SER A 138 -9.61 -11.79 11.86
CA SER A 138 -10.06 -10.52 11.25
C SER A 138 -11.56 -10.33 11.39
N GLU A 139 -12.33 -11.40 11.17
CA GLU A 139 -13.81 -11.43 11.16
C GLU A 139 -14.45 -10.52 10.09
N PHE A 140 -13.64 -9.92 9.22
CA PHE A 140 -14.15 -9.24 8.03
C PHE A 140 -14.72 -10.24 7.03
N GLU A 141 -15.88 -9.89 6.50
CA GLU A 141 -16.45 -10.53 5.32
C GLU A 141 -16.90 -9.45 4.35
N PRO A 142 -16.68 -9.58 3.03
CA PRO A 142 -17.34 -8.71 2.05
C PRO A 142 -18.86 -8.71 2.22
N TRP A 143 -19.51 -7.63 1.82
CA TRP A 143 -20.96 -7.51 1.88
C TRP A 143 -21.65 -8.63 1.10
N PRO A 144 -22.82 -9.12 1.56
CA PRO A 144 -23.57 -10.12 0.82
C PRO A 144 -23.85 -9.65 -0.61
N GLY A 145 -23.61 -10.53 -1.59
CA GLY A 145 -23.82 -10.21 -3.01
C GLY A 145 -22.66 -9.50 -3.71
N GLU A 146 -21.62 -9.05 -2.99
CA GLU A 146 -20.45 -8.46 -3.65
C GLU A 146 -19.74 -9.49 -4.55
N PRO A 147 -19.45 -9.14 -5.81
CA PRO A 147 -18.75 -10.04 -6.69
C PRO A 147 -17.35 -10.36 -6.15
N GLY A 148 -16.94 -11.61 -6.32
CA GLY A 148 -15.67 -12.09 -5.77
C GLY A 148 -15.66 -12.37 -4.27
N ARG A 149 -16.77 -12.18 -3.53
CA ARG A 149 -16.88 -12.50 -2.09
C ARG A 149 -16.44 -13.93 -1.78
N ASP A 150 -16.98 -14.94 -2.45
CA ASP A 150 -16.65 -16.34 -2.17
C ASP A 150 -15.16 -16.63 -2.44
N ARG A 151 -14.60 -16.01 -3.47
CA ARG A 151 -13.17 -16.08 -3.76
C ARG A 151 -12.35 -15.46 -2.63
N TRP A 152 -12.72 -14.27 -2.16
CA TRP A 152 -12.06 -13.64 -1.02
C TRP A 152 -12.13 -14.52 0.22
N MET A 153 -13.32 -15.04 0.54
CA MET A 153 -13.51 -15.92 1.70
C MET A 153 -12.71 -17.22 1.58
N SER A 154 -12.42 -17.72 0.38
CA SER A 154 -11.58 -18.90 0.16
C SER A 154 -10.12 -18.70 0.60
N TYR A 155 -9.66 -17.45 0.69
CA TYR A 155 -8.30 -17.09 1.08
C TYR A 155 -8.09 -17.26 2.58
N ARG A 156 -7.79 -18.48 3.02
CA ARG A 156 -7.56 -18.78 4.45
C ARG A 156 -6.57 -17.83 5.13
N PRO A 157 -5.42 -17.45 4.53
CA PRO A 157 -4.46 -16.55 5.18
C PRO A 157 -5.00 -15.16 5.51
N VAL A 158 -5.95 -14.62 4.74
CA VAL A 158 -6.49 -13.27 5.03
C VAL A 158 -7.46 -13.26 6.20
N ARG A 159 -7.96 -14.42 6.64
CA ARG A 159 -8.89 -14.53 7.78
C ARG A 159 -8.23 -14.25 9.13
N THR A 160 -6.90 -14.30 9.19
CA THR A 160 -6.12 -13.98 10.38
C THR A 160 -5.36 -12.67 10.14
N THR A 161 -5.53 -11.73 11.05
CA THR A 161 -4.77 -10.49 11.09
C THR A 161 -3.45 -10.76 11.79
N HIS A 162 -2.38 -10.16 11.25
CA HIS A 162 -1.04 -10.23 11.82
C HIS A 162 -0.56 -8.80 12.06
N ALA A 163 0.12 -8.57 13.18
CA ALA A 163 0.78 -7.31 13.45
C ALA A 163 2.09 -7.53 14.22
N TRP A 164 3.02 -6.59 14.04
CA TRP A 164 4.33 -6.60 14.69
C TRP A 164 4.37 -5.46 15.71
N MET A 165 4.61 -5.77 16.98
CA MET A 165 4.40 -4.82 18.07
C MET A 165 5.66 -4.58 18.89
N LEU A 166 6.00 -3.31 19.06
CA LEU A 166 7.01 -2.80 19.98
C LEU A 166 6.29 -2.08 21.12
N GLN A 167 6.35 -2.66 22.32
CA GLN A 167 5.68 -2.13 23.50
C GLN A 167 6.68 -1.99 24.65
N HIS A 168 6.69 -0.83 25.30
CA HIS A 168 7.42 -0.63 26.55
C HIS A 168 6.67 -1.27 27.73
N PRO A 169 7.35 -1.92 28.67
CA PRO A 169 6.71 -2.66 29.76
C PRO A 169 6.29 -1.82 30.97
N ASP A 170 6.51 -0.50 30.95
CA ASP A 170 6.47 0.34 32.15
C ASP A 170 5.11 0.97 32.45
N ARG A 171 4.65 1.90 31.61
CA ARG A 171 3.42 2.67 31.80
C ARG A 171 2.64 2.79 30.49
N PRO A 172 1.34 3.12 30.55
CA PRO A 172 0.60 3.48 29.34
C PRO A 172 1.31 4.61 28.59
N ARG A 173 1.50 4.41 27.28
CA ARG A 173 2.23 5.30 26.38
C ARG A 173 1.42 5.51 25.11
N PRO A 174 1.53 6.67 24.46
CA PRO A 174 0.94 6.87 23.15
C PRO A 174 1.40 5.82 22.14
N TRP A 175 0.50 5.48 21.22
CA TRP A 175 0.73 4.46 20.20
C TRP A 175 0.80 5.06 18.79
N VAL A 176 1.64 4.47 17.95
CA VAL A 176 1.59 4.62 16.50
C VAL A 176 1.13 3.29 15.91
N VAL A 177 -0.06 3.29 15.31
CA VAL A 177 -0.53 2.18 14.48
C VAL A 177 0.02 2.39 13.08
N ALA A 178 1.01 1.59 12.72
CA ALA A 178 1.72 1.70 11.45
C ALA A 178 1.17 0.69 10.42
N VAL A 179 1.19 1.02 9.14
CA VAL A 179 0.64 0.15 8.07
C VAL A 179 1.67 -0.05 6.96
N ASN A 180 1.87 -1.31 6.59
CA ASN A 180 2.88 -1.72 5.62
C ASN A 180 2.55 -1.31 4.17
N GLY A 181 3.57 -1.24 3.32
CA GLY A 181 3.44 -0.89 1.90
C GLY A 181 3.15 -2.09 0.99
N TYR A 182 2.93 -1.80 -0.30
CA TYR A 182 2.76 -2.84 -1.32
C TYR A 182 4.03 -3.72 -1.39
N ARG A 183 3.85 -5.04 -1.54
CA ARG A 183 4.93 -6.05 -1.58
C ARG A 183 5.70 -6.26 -0.26
N THR A 184 5.33 -5.60 0.84
CA THR A 184 5.99 -5.77 2.17
C THR A 184 5.15 -6.64 3.11
N GLY A 185 5.21 -6.50 4.44
CA GLY A 185 4.47 -7.35 5.40
C GLY A 185 5.36 -8.28 6.22
N GLU A 186 6.66 -8.29 5.91
CA GLU A 186 7.68 -9.03 6.66
C GLU A 186 8.26 -8.13 7.75
N PRO A 187 8.55 -8.68 8.94
CA PRO A 187 8.79 -7.88 10.13
C PRO A 187 10.01 -6.96 10.05
N GLU A 188 11.16 -7.46 9.60
CA GLU A 188 12.40 -6.66 9.53
C GLU A 188 12.24 -5.46 8.58
N MET A 189 11.69 -5.73 7.40
CA MET A 189 11.46 -4.72 6.37
C MET A 189 10.44 -3.68 6.85
N ASP A 190 9.32 -4.12 7.43
CA ASP A 190 8.27 -3.22 7.92
C ASP A 190 8.77 -2.36 9.10
N MET A 191 9.51 -2.95 10.05
CA MET A 191 10.08 -2.21 11.18
C MET A 191 11.02 -1.09 10.73
N TRP A 192 11.83 -1.37 9.71
CA TRP A 192 12.73 -0.39 9.13
C TRP A 192 11.99 0.68 8.32
N MET A 193 11.13 0.28 7.38
CA MET A 193 10.39 1.19 6.50
C MET A 193 9.44 2.11 7.27
N LEU A 194 8.80 1.62 8.33
CA LEU A 194 7.82 2.38 9.11
C LEU A 194 8.47 3.24 10.20
N TYR A 195 9.81 3.33 10.24
CA TYR A 195 10.56 3.98 11.31
C TYR A 195 10.19 3.47 12.71
N ALA A 196 9.74 2.22 12.84
CA ALA A 196 9.14 1.70 14.06
C ALA A 196 10.13 1.73 15.24
N HIS A 197 11.37 1.27 15.05
CA HIS A 197 12.40 1.36 16.08
C HIS A 197 12.78 2.79 16.45
N ARG A 198 12.73 3.72 15.48
CA ARG A 198 13.01 5.12 15.74
C ARG A 198 11.92 5.71 16.63
N LEU A 199 10.65 5.57 16.26
CA LEU A 199 9.51 6.02 17.06
C LEU A 199 9.53 5.38 18.46
N HIS A 200 9.83 4.08 18.54
CA HIS A 200 9.85 3.36 19.79
C HIS A 200 11.02 3.74 20.71
N ARG A 201 12.25 3.67 20.21
CA ARG A 201 13.48 3.87 21.01
C ARG A 201 13.85 5.34 21.18
N ARG A 202 13.59 6.20 20.19
CA ARG A 202 13.94 7.64 20.23
C ARG A 202 12.81 8.50 20.76
N TRP A 203 11.55 8.09 20.64
CA TRP A 203 10.41 8.93 21.07
C TRP A 203 9.54 8.26 22.13
N GLY A 204 9.94 7.11 22.66
CA GLY A 204 9.23 6.46 23.76
C GLY A 204 7.80 6.03 23.43
N LEU A 205 7.47 5.90 22.15
CA LEU A 205 6.14 5.50 21.68
C LEU A 205 6.02 3.98 21.65
N ASN A 206 4.81 3.47 21.82
CA ASN A 206 4.52 2.10 21.42
C ASN A 206 4.20 2.09 19.92
N VAL A 207 4.57 1.03 19.22
CA VAL A 207 4.32 0.91 17.77
C VAL A 207 3.71 -0.45 17.50
N ILE A 208 2.64 -0.49 16.72
CA ILE A 208 2.08 -1.74 16.19
C ILE A 208 1.92 -1.61 14.68
N ALA A 209 2.69 -2.40 13.94
CA ALA A 209 2.66 -2.45 12.48
C ALA A 209 1.66 -3.52 12.01
N VAL A 210 0.52 -3.10 11.47
CA VAL A 210 -0.55 -3.97 10.99
C VAL A 210 -0.23 -4.45 9.57
N VAL A 211 -0.25 -5.77 9.36
CA VAL A 211 0.00 -6.39 8.06
C VAL A 211 -1.30 -6.48 7.26
N LEU A 212 -1.32 -5.80 6.11
CA LEU A 212 -2.47 -5.75 5.20
C LEU A 212 -2.82 -7.13 4.63
N PRO A 213 -4.09 -7.37 4.26
CA PRO A 213 -4.49 -8.59 3.55
C PRO A 213 -3.62 -8.83 2.32
N LEU A 214 -3.33 -10.10 2.02
CA LEU A 214 -2.49 -10.54 0.90
C LEU A 214 -0.99 -10.17 1.01
N HIS A 215 -0.53 -9.67 2.16
CA HIS A 215 0.87 -9.34 2.42
C HIS A 215 1.49 -10.23 3.50
N GLY A 216 2.82 -10.40 3.45
CA GLY A 216 3.60 -11.14 4.45
C GLY A 216 2.98 -12.50 4.79
N PRO A 217 2.72 -12.79 6.09
CA PRO A 217 2.03 -14.02 6.52
C PRO A 217 0.62 -14.26 5.94
N ARG A 218 -0.02 -13.21 5.41
CA ARG A 218 -1.36 -13.23 4.79
C ARG A 218 -1.30 -13.41 3.27
N ALA A 219 -0.10 -13.53 2.69
CA ALA A 219 0.10 -13.61 1.25
C ALA A 219 -0.39 -14.92 0.62
N ILE A 220 -0.72 -14.86 -0.67
CA ILE A 220 -0.96 -16.03 -1.52
C ILE A 220 -0.03 -15.96 -2.71
N GLY A 221 1.09 -16.66 -2.61
CA GLY A 221 2.22 -16.49 -3.52
C GLY A 221 3.13 -15.38 -3.03
N VAL A 222 3.60 -14.51 -3.93
CA VAL A 222 4.43 -13.37 -3.54
C VAL A 222 3.58 -12.35 -2.78
N SER A 223 4.11 -11.81 -1.68
CA SER A 223 3.47 -10.74 -0.89
C SER A 223 2.93 -9.63 -1.78
N GLY A 224 1.71 -9.16 -1.53
CA GLY A 224 1.02 -8.09 -2.27
C GLY A 224 0.55 -8.46 -3.68
N SER A 225 1.09 -9.50 -4.31
CA SER A 225 0.88 -9.75 -5.75
C SER A 225 -0.58 -9.90 -6.17
N ARG A 226 -1.46 -10.37 -5.29
CA ARG A 226 -2.90 -10.54 -5.56
C ARG A 226 -3.76 -9.31 -5.26
N VAL A 227 -3.19 -8.22 -4.75
CA VAL A 227 -3.94 -6.99 -4.49
C VAL A 227 -4.43 -6.39 -5.81
N ILE A 228 -3.52 -6.22 -6.77
CA ILE A 228 -3.81 -5.59 -8.07
C ILE A 228 -4.04 -6.68 -9.14
N HIS A 229 -3.18 -7.70 -9.21
CA HIS A 229 -3.17 -8.63 -10.34
C HIS A 229 -4.25 -9.72 -10.31
N ALA A 230 -5.09 -9.79 -9.27
CA ALA A 230 -6.16 -10.79 -9.18
C ALA A 230 -7.56 -10.25 -9.55
N GLY A 231 -7.67 -8.95 -9.84
CA GLY A 231 -8.91 -8.28 -10.22
C GLY A 231 -9.31 -7.18 -9.23
N ALA A 232 -10.18 -6.27 -9.67
CA ALA A 232 -10.57 -5.07 -8.93
C ALA A 232 -11.10 -5.36 -7.53
N MET A 233 -11.94 -6.38 -7.40
CA MET A 233 -12.55 -6.73 -6.12
C MET A 233 -11.52 -7.17 -5.08
N ASN A 234 -10.38 -7.74 -5.47
CA ASN A 234 -9.31 -8.00 -4.52
C ASN A 234 -8.69 -6.71 -3.99
N THR A 235 -8.55 -5.67 -4.82
CA THR A 235 -8.07 -4.36 -4.39
C THR A 235 -9.04 -3.74 -3.39
N VAL A 236 -10.34 -3.76 -3.72
CA VAL A 236 -11.41 -3.28 -2.83
C VAL A 236 -11.39 -4.00 -1.49
N PHE A 237 -11.39 -5.34 -1.50
CA PHE A 237 -11.42 -6.12 -0.26
C PHE A 237 -10.13 -6.01 0.54
N THR A 238 -8.96 -5.84 -0.10
CA THR A 238 -7.72 -5.51 0.62
C THR A 238 -7.85 -4.19 1.37
N ALA A 239 -8.40 -3.15 0.73
CA ALA A 239 -8.59 -1.86 1.37
C ALA A 239 -9.66 -1.93 2.48
N ALA A 240 -10.83 -2.49 2.19
CA ALA A 240 -11.94 -2.62 3.14
C ALA A 240 -11.57 -3.45 4.38
N GLN A 241 -10.98 -4.63 4.17
CA GLN A 241 -10.52 -5.48 5.27
C GLN A 241 -9.33 -4.86 6.01
N GLY A 242 -8.42 -4.18 5.31
CA GLY A 242 -7.33 -3.45 5.94
C GLY A 242 -7.83 -2.36 6.89
N ALA A 243 -8.81 -1.56 6.46
CA ALA A 243 -9.42 -0.51 7.28
C ALA A 243 -10.12 -1.10 8.50
N TRP A 244 -10.85 -2.20 8.30
CA TRP A 244 -11.49 -2.98 9.36
C TRP A 244 -10.46 -3.46 10.40
N ASP A 245 -9.39 -4.13 9.96
CA ASP A 245 -8.34 -4.66 10.82
C ASP A 245 -7.61 -3.56 11.61
N ILE A 246 -7.27 -2.45 10.95
CA ILE A 246 -6.60 -1.31 11.58
C ILE A 246 -7.48 -0.70 12.67
N ARG A 247 -8.78 -0.50 12.40
CA ARG A 247 -9.72 0.06 13.39
C ARG A 247 -9.94 -0.87 14.58
N ARG A 248 -9.92 -2.19 14.38
CA ARG A 248 -9.91 -3.16 15.49
C ARG A 248 -8.65 -3.05 16.35
N VAL A 249 -7.49 -2.90 15.73
CA VAL A 249 -6.22 -2.67 16.46
C VAL A 249 -6.28 -1.35 17.23
N ILE A 250 -6.85 -0.29 16.66
CA ILE A 250 -7.00 1.00 17.34
C ILE A 250 -7.89 0.87 18.58
N SER A 251 -9.06 0.22 18.49
CA SER A 251 -9.90 -0.06 19.68
C SER A 251 -9.13 -0.92 20.69
N TRP A 252 -8.46 -1.98 20.23
CA TRP A 252 -7.68 -2.85 21.11
C TRP A 252 -6.61 -2.11 21.92
N VAL A 253 -5.81 -1.24 21.29
CA VAL A 253 -4.77 -0.50 22.02
C VAL A 253 -5.36 0.58 22.93
N ARG A 254 -6.49 1.19 22.57
CA ARG A 254 -7.20 2.14 23.44
C ARG A 254 -7.73 1.44 24.69
N ASP A 255 -8.41 0.31 24.51
CA ASP A 255 -9.18 -0.35 25.55
C ASP A 255 -8.32 -1.26 26.42
N GLN A 256 -7.43 -2.07 25.82
CA GLN A 256 -6.65 -3.10 26.51
C GLN A 256 -5.23 -2.63 26.91
N HIS A 257 -4.71 -1.59 26.25
CA HIS A 257 -3.39 -1.02 26.54
C HIS A 257 -3.46 0.42 27.08
N GLU A 258 -4.67 0.91 27.39
CA GLU A 258 -4.94 2.22 27.98
C GLU A 258 -4.22 3.35 27.22
N ALA A 259 -4.18 3.27 25.89
CA ALA A 259 -3.44 4.20 25.06
C ALA A 259 -3.93 5.65 25.30
N PRO A 260 -3.10 6.56 25.85
CA PRO A 260 -3.51 7.94 26.11
C PRO A 260 -3.72 8.76 24.84
N ALA A 261 -3.11 8.32 23.72
CA ALA A 261 -3.26 8.90 22.40
C ALA A 261 -2.84 7.87 21.34
N VAL A 262 -3.48 7.91 20.17
CA VAL A 262 -3.18 7.01 19.04
C VAL A 262 -3.00 7.83 17.77
N ALA A 263 -1.86 7.68 17.09
CA ALA A 263 -1.67 8.17 15.73
C ALA A 263 -1.63 7.00 14.75
N VAL A 264 -1.96 7.27 13.48
CA VAL A 264 -1.82 6.30 12.39
C VAL A 264 -0.71 6.75 11.45
N SER A 265 0.10 5.80 10.97
CA SER A 265 1.20 6.07 10.04
C SER A 265 1.23 5.00 8.96
N GLY A 266 1.67 5.35 7.76
CA GLY A 266 1.87 4.35 6.72
C GLY A 266 2.68 4.86 5.54
N ILE A 267 3.26 3.91 4.80
CA ILE A 267 4.14 4.16 3.66
C ILE A 267 3.51 3.59 2.39
N SER A 268 3.49 4.36 1.30
CA SER A 268 3.00 3.89 0.00
C SER A 268 1.53 3.46 0.08
N LEU A 269 1.20 2.19 -0.21
CA LEU A 269 -0.12 1.60 0.06
C LEU A 269 -0.53 1.72 1.54
N GLY A 270 0.42 1.65 2.48
CA GLY A 270 0.15 1.92 3.89
C GLY A 270 -0.24 3.37 4.13
N GLY A 271 0.29 4.32 3.35
CA GLY A 271 -0.10 5.73 3.40
C GLY A 271 -1.53 5.96 2.93
N TYR A 272 -1.97 5.25 1.88
CA TYR A 272 -3.38 5.18 1.46
C TYR A 272 -4.29 4.72 2.62
N MET A 273 -3.88 3.64 3.29
CA MET A 273 -4.62 3.04 4.39
C MET A 273 -4.64 3.93 5.65
N ALA A 274 -3.53 4.62 5.95
CA ALA A 274 -3.46 5.60 7.01
C ALA A 274 -4.42 6.78 6.72
N ALA A 275 -4.45 7.26 5.47
CA ALA A 275 -5.35 8.32 5.05
C ALA A 275 -6.83 7.91 5.14
N MET A 276 -7.17 6.70 4.69
CA MET A 276 -8.53 6.17 4.80
C MET A 276 -8.93 5.96 6.27
N THR A 277 -8.02 5.45 7.09
CA THR A 277 -8.26 5.28 8.54
C THR A 277 -8.50 6.63 9.21
N ALA A 278 -7.74 7.67 8.85
CA ALA A 278 -7.91 9.03 9.35
C ALA A 278 -9.25 9.68 8.96
N ALA A 279 -9.93 9.15 7.94
CA ALA A 279 -11.27 9.58 7.55
C ALA A 279 -12.37 8.75 8.22
N LEU A 280 -12.10 7.50 8.59
CA LEU A 280 -13.09 6.61 9.20
C LEU A 280 -13.11 6.69 10.73
N GLU A 281 -11.95 6.86 11.36
CA GLU A 281 -11.77 6.77 12.80
C GLU A 281 -11.73 8.15 13.47
N ASN A 282 -12.40 8.28 14.62
CA ASN A 282 -12.41 9.52 15.40
C ASN A 282 -11.22 9.55 16.38
N ASP A 283 -10.94 10.72 16.96
CA ASP A 283 -10.00 10.91 18.08
C ASP A 283 -8.59 10.33 17.84
N LEU A 284 -8.12 10.43 16.59
CA LEU A 284 -6.73 10.16 16.24
C LEU A 284 -5.89 11.40 16.51
N ALA A 285 -4.78 11.22 17.22
CA ALA A 285 -3.87 12.29 17.61
C ALA A 285 -3.12 12.89 16.40
N ALA A 286 -2.80 12.06 15.40
CA ALA A 286 -2.19 12.48 14.15
C ALA A 286 -2.32 11.40 13.05
N VAL A 287 -2.07 11.82 11.81
CA VAL A 287 -1.84 10.94 10.67
C VAL A 287 -0.53 11.29 9.99
N ILE A 288 0.31 10.29 9.70
CA ILE A 288 1.55 10.44 8.92
C ILE A 288 1.43 9.59 7.64
N ALA A 289 1.21 10.25 6.51
CA ALA A 289 1.11 9.62 5.20
C ALA A 289 2.43 9.80 4.43
N GLY A 290 3.25 8.75 4.39
CA GLY A 290 4.56 8.76 3.76
C GLY A 290 4.55 8.20 2.35
N VAL A 291 5.09 8.95 1.39
CA VAL A 291 5.04 8.66 -0.06
C VAL A 291 3.70 8.01 -0.48
N PRO A 292 2.55 8.57 -0.05
CA PRO A 292 1.31 7.82 0.01
C PRO A 292 0.71 7.62 -1.38
N GLU A 293 0.32 6.39 -1.69
CA GLU A 293 -0.67 6.18 -2.72
C GLU A 293 -1.99 6.84 -2.28
N SER A 294 -2.73 7.44 -3.21
CA SER A 294 -3.96 8.18 -2.90
C SER A 294 -5.07 7.94 -3.90
N ASP A 295 -4.73 7.44 -5.10
CA ASP A 295 -5.66 7.09 -6.16
C ASP A 295 -5.17 5.79 -6.81
N LEU A 296 -5.67 4.67 -6.27
CA LEU A 296 -5.36 3.33 -6.77
C LEU A 296 -5.78 3.14 -8.23
N ALA A 297 -6.79 3.87 -8.71
CA ALA A 297 -7.24 3.78 -10.09
C ALA A 297 -6.21 4.43 -11.03
N ARG A 298 -5.82 5.68 -10.73
CA ARG A 298 -4.76 6.39 -11.46
C ARG A 298 -3.43 5.64 -11.42
N GLY A 299 -3.04 5.12 -10.24
CA GLY A 299 -1.84 4.32 -10.06
C GLY A 299 -1.83 3.05 -10.92
N THR A 300 -2.92 2.28 -10.87
CA THR A 300 -3.07 1.04 -11.65
C THR A 300 -3.09 1.32 -13.15
N ARG A 301 -3.87 2.31 -13.59
CA ARG A 301 -3.94 2.73 -15.00
C ARG A 301 -2.56 3.03 -15.55
N ARG A 302 -1.77 3.84 -14.84
CA ARG A 302 -0.41 4.19 -15.27
C ARG A 302 0.50 2.97 -15.45
N GLN A 303 0.39 1.96 -14.60
CA GLN A 303 1.22 0.76 -14.68
C GLN A 303 0.77 -0.18 -15.81
N VAL A 304 -0.54 -0.27 -16.05
CA VAL A 304 -1.13 -1.25 -16.96
C VAL A 304 -1.29 -0.71 -18.38
N GLU A 305 -1.67 0.56 -18.55
CA GLU A 305 -1.99 1.18 -19.85
C GLU A 305 -0.84 1.06 -20.88
N PRO A 306 0.45 1.23 -20.54
CA PRO A 306 1.55 1.01 -21.47
C PRO A 306 1.70 -0.44 -21.97
N LEU A 307 1.01 -1.39 -21.34
CA LEU A 307 0.98 -2.81 -21.72
C LEU A 307 -0.25 -3.18 -22.56
N LEU A 308 -1.24 -2.29 -22.65
CA LEU A 308 -2.47 -2.54 -23.38
C LEU A 308 -2.32 -2.22 -24.87
N PRO A 309 -3.01 -2.96 -25.75
CA PRO A 309 -3.01 -2.65 -27.18
C PRO A 309 -3.66 -1.29 -27.46
N PRO A 310 -3.30 -0.60 -28.56
CA PRO A 310 -3.99 0.61 -28.99
C PRO A 310 -5.51 0.37 -29.09
N PHE A 311 -6.30 1.39 -28.73
CA PHE A 311 -7.78 1.35 -28.77
C PHE A 311 -8.44 0.29 -27.87
N TYR A 312 -7.77 -0.20 -26.82
CA TYR A 312 -8.34 -1.18 -25.88
C TYR A 312 -9.70 -0.74 -25.29
N GLU A 313 -9.94 0.56 -25.12
CA GLU A 313 -11.21 1.11 -24.66
C GLU A 313 -12.36 0.80 -25.64
N GLN A 314 -12.11 0.85 -26.95
CA GLN A 314 -13.09 0.47 -27.99
C GLN A 314 -13.45 -1.02 -27.93
N TRP A 315 -12.66 -1.85 -27.23
CA TRP A 315 -12.95 -3.25 -26.98
C TRP A 315 -13.77 -3.48 -25.70
N GLY A 316 -14.30 -2.40 -25.12
CA GLY A 316 -15.15 -2.43 -23.92
C GLY A 316 -14.37 -2.55 -22.62
N LEU A 317 -13.11 -2.11 -22.59
CA LEU A 317 -12.28 -2.00 -21.39
C LEU A 317 -12.24 -0.53 -20.96
N SER A 318 -13.25 -0.08 -20.23
CA SER A 318 -13.31 1.27 -19.66
C SER A 318 -12.71 1.31 -18.25
N TRP A 319 -12.02 2.40 -17.92
CA TRP A 319 -11.54 2.68 -16.56
C TRP A 319 -12.64 3.23 -15.66
N GLU A 320 -13.70 3.82 -16.21
CA GLU A 320 -14.75 4.48 -15.42
C GLU A 320 -15.41 3.53 -14.40
N PRO A 321 -15.85 2.30 -14.73
CA PRO A 321 -16.38 1.39 -13.72
C PRO A 321 -15.37 1.03 -12.64
N TYR A 322 -14.08 0.95 -13.00
CA TYR A 322 -13.00 0.65 -12.06
C TYR A 322 -12.77 1.83 -11.09
N GLU A 323 -12.75 3.06 -11.59
CA GLU A 323 -12.66 4.29 -10.81
C GLU A 323 -13.86 4.44 -9.87
N GLN A 324 -15.08 4.22 -10.36
CA GLN A 324 -16.31 4.29 -9.55
C GLN A 324 -16.27 3.27 -8.40
N ILE A 325 -15.89 2.02 -8.66
CA ILE A 325 -15.82 0.99 -7.62
C ILE A 325 -14.71 1.29 -6.61
N LEU A 326 -13.53 1.75 -7.05
CA LEU A 326 -12.46 2.10 -6.13
C LEU A 326 -12.75 3.38 -5.32
N SER A 327 -13.65 4.24 -5.79
CA SER A 327 -14.03 5.45 -5.05
C SER A 327 -14.61 5.15 -3.67
N VAL A 328 -15.29 4.01 -3.47
CA VAL A 328 -15.89 3.66 -2.16
C VAL A 328 -14.85 3.30 -1.10
N VAL A 329 -13.65 2.90 -1.51
CA VAL A 329 -12.51 2.62 -0.63
C VAL A 329 -11.43 3.71 -0.71
N SER A 330 -11.69 4.82 -1.39
CA SER A 330 -10.70 5.88 -1.59
C SER A 330 -10.65 6.86 -0.42
N PRO A 331 -9.45 7.22 0.09
CA PRO A 331 -9.31 8.28 1.08
C PRO A 331 -9.68 9.67 0.51
N LEU A 332 -9.71 9.83 -0.81
CA LEU A 332 -10.11 11.08 -1.47
C LEU A 332 -11.63 11.28 -1.48
N SER A 333 -12.40 10.25 -1.19
CA SER A 333 -13.87 10.32 -1.16
C SER A 333 -14.41 10.65 0.23
N LEU A 334 -13.55 10.76 1.25
CA LEU A 334 -13.94 10.97 2.64
C LEU A 334 -13.13 12.12 3.25
N PRO A 335 -13.75 13.01 4.05
CA PRO A 335 -13.03 14.08 4.73
C PRO A 335 -12.12 13.51 5.83
N CYS A 336 -10.90 14.05 5.95
CA CYS A 336 -10.01 13.69 7.04
C CYS A 336 -10.54 14.24 8.37
N LYS A 337 -10.70 13.37 9.38
CA LYS A 337 -11.19 13.74 10.71
C LYS A 337 -10.09 14.21 11.67
N VAL A 338 -8.83 13.95 11.32
CA VAL A 338 -7.68 14.40 12.10
C VAL A 338 -7.56 15.93 12.02
N PRO A 339 -7.26 16.65 13.12
CA PRO A 339 -7.03 18.09 13.11
C PRO A 339 -5.99 18.50 12.05
N TYR A 340 -6.21 19.64 11.39
CA TYR A 340 -5.41 20.10 10.26
C TYR A 340 -3.90 20.14 10.56
N GLU A 341 -3.53 20.63 11.75
CA GLU A 341 -2.14 20.75 12.22
C GLU A 341 -1.49 19.41 12.57
N ARG A 342 -2.25 18.31 12.50
CA ARG A 342 -1.82 16.93 12.81
C ARG A 342 -1.86 16.00 11.60
N ARG A 343 -2.02 16.57 10.41
CA ARG A 343 -1.96 15.87 9.12
C ARG A 343 -0.56 16.07 8.55
N TYR A 344 0.26 15.02 8.49
CA TYR A 344 1.63 15.11 8.00
C TYR A 344 1.80 14.29 6.73
N ILE A 345 2.30 14.92 5.66
CA ILE A 345 2.64 14.22 4.41
C ILE A 345 4.14 14.40 4.10
N PHE A 346 4.80 13.36 3.60
CA PHE A 346 6.10 13.53 2.93
C PHE A 346 6.14 12.79 1.59
N ALA A 347 6.78 13.39 0.59
CA ALA A 347 6.82 12.86 -0.77
C ALA A 347 8.13 13.16 -1.48
N GLY A 348 8.57 12.21 -2.30
CA GLY A 348 9.77 12.33 -3.11
C GLY A 348 9.47 12.99 -4.45
N LEU A 349 10.22 14.04 -4.81
CA LEU A 349 10.06 14.70 -6.10
C LEU A 349 10.48 13.83 -7.30
N LEU A 350 11.23 12.74 -7.06
CA LEU A 350 11.71 11.80 -8.06
C LEU A 350 10.96 10.46 -8.00
N ASP A 351 9.85 10.40 -7.27
CA ASP A 351 9.09 9.19 -7.05
C ASP A 351 8.47 8.66 -8.36
N ARG A 352 8.86 7.43 -8.73
CA ARG A 352 8.35 6.76 -9.92
C ARG A 352 7.20 5.83 -9.64
N TRP A 353 7.02 5.36 -8.42
CA TRP A 353 5.91 4.49 -8.06
C TRP A 353 4.64 5.30 -7.90
N VAL A 354 4.68 6.25 -6.97
CA VAL A 354 3.62 7.19 -6.68
C VAL A 354 4.07 8.56 -7.17
N ARG A 355 3.62 8.99 -8.35
CA ARG A 355 4.07 10.30 -8.88
C ARG A 355 3.70 11.42 -7.89
N PRO A 356 4.51 12.47 -7.77
CA PRO A 356 4.22 13.65 -6.96
C PRO A 356 2.79 14.18 -7.08
N GLY A 357 2.25 14.26 -8.30
CA GLY A 357 0.88 14.74 -8.51
C GLY A 357 -0.23 13.90 -7.89
N ASN A 358 0.04 12.62 -7.64
CA ASN A 358 -0.86 11.78 -6.88
C ASN A 358 -0.86 12.22 -5.41
N VAL A 359 0.32 12.36 -4.80
CA VAL A 359 0.42 12.85 -3.42
C VAL A 359 -0.13 14.27 -3.27
N LYS A 360 0.09 15.14 -4.27
CA LYS A 360 -0.49 16.48 -4.32
C LYS A 360 -2.02 16.44 -4.24
N THR A 361 -2.66 15.46 -4.87
CA THR A 361 -4.13 15.30 -4.82
C THR A 361 -4.60 15.06 -3.38
N LEU A 362 -3.93 14.19 -2.62
CA LEU A 362 -4.22 14.00 -1.20
C LEU A 362 -3.94 15.25 -0.37
N TRP A 363 -2.84 15.93 -0.64
CA TRP A 363 -2.48 17.17 0.04
C TRP A 363 -3.53 18.27 -0.16
N GLU A 364 -4.03 18.45 -1.38
CA GLU A 364 -5.10 19.40 -1.68
C GLU A 364 -6.43 18.98 -1.05
N HIS A 365 -6.76 17.69 -1.10
CA HIS A 365 -7.93 17.12 -0.43
C HIS A 365 -7.92 17.36 1.09
N TRP A 366 -6.73 17.36 1.70
CA TRP A 366 -6.55 17.66 3.12
C TRP A 366 -6.43 19.15 3.44
N GLU A 367 -6.78 20.02 2.50
CA GLU A 367 -6.76 21.49 2.63
C GLU A 367 -5.34 22.05 2.74
N ARG A 368 -4.37 21.35 2.13
CA ARG A 368 -2.96 21.75 2.03
C ARG A 368 -2.23 21.83 3.37
N PRO A 369 -2.21 20.76 4.19
CA PRO A 369 -1.52 20.77 5.48
C PRO A 369 0.00 20.80 5.30
N ASP A 370 0.74 20.75 6.41
CA ASP A 370 2.20 20.67 6.33
C ASP A 370 2.66 19.44 5.53
N MET A 371 3.65 19.66 4.66
CA MET A 371 4.14 18.65 3.73
C MET A 371 5.63 18.83 3.44
N LEU A 372 6.38 17.73 3.57
CA LEU A 372 7.77 17.68 3.12
C LEU A 372 7.88 17.14 1.70
N TRP A 373 8.34 17.99 0.77
CA TRP A 373 8.91 17.55 -0.50
C TRP A 373 10.42 17.34 -0.36
N TYR A 374 10.91 16.13 -0.58
CA TYR A 374 12.34 15.83 -0.53
C TYR A 374 12.92 15.49 -1.92
N GLN A 375 14.23 15.73 -2.07
CA GLN A 375 14.97 15.50 -3.32
C GLN A 375 15.37 14.03 -3.46
N GLY A 376 14.37 13.16 -3.52
CA GLY A 376 14.54 11.71 -3.62
C GLY A 376 13.35 11.01 -4.25
N SER A 377 13.48 9.70 -4.40
CA SER A 377 12.52 8.77 -5.01
C SER A 377 11.76 7.96 -3.96
N HIS A 378 10.82 7.11 -4.39
CA HIS A 378 9.99 6.25 -3.54
C HIS A 378 10.85 5.36 -2.65
N LEU A 379 11.85 4.69 -3.21
CA LEU A 379 12.67 3.72 -2.46
C LEU A 379 13.84 4.37 -1.70
N SER A 380 14.06 5.67 -1.91
CA SER A 380 15.14 6.40 -1.24
C SER A 380 14.73 6.97 0.12
N TYR A 381 13.44 7.19 0.39
CA TYR A 381 12.96 7.89 1.60
C TYR A 381 13.58 7.38 2.92
N PRO A 382 13.79 6.06 3.14
CA PRO A 382 14.31 5.58 4.42
C PRO A 382 15.69 6.16 4.74
N PHE A 383 16.45 6.52 3.71
CA PHE A 383 17.81 7.06 3.80
C PHE A 383 17.86 8.58 3.84
N GLU A 384 16.73 9.26 3.64
CA GLU A 384 16.67 10.72 3.59
C GLU A 384 16.59 11.31 5.01
N ARG A 385 17.64 12.04 5.39
CA ARG A 385 17.72 12.66 6.72
C ARG A 385 16.59 13.66 6.98
N GLU A 386 16.10 14.33 5.94
CA GLU A 386 14.98 15.28 6.03
C GLU A 386 13.68 14.56 6.37
N VAL A 387 13.42 13.39 5.77
CA VAL A 387 12.24 12.56 6.07
C VAL A 387 12.30 12.07 7.52
N ALA A 388 13.45 11.57 7.95
CA ALA A 388 13.68 11.17 9.34
C ALA A 388 13.43 12.32 10.35
N ARG A 389 13.85 13.55 10.02
CA ARG A 389 13.60 14.74 10.85
C ARG A 389 12.14 15.17 10.83
N TYR A 390 11.46 15.00 9.70
CA TYR A 390 10.04 15.30 9.57
C TYR A 390 9.17 14.38 10.42
N VAL A 391 9.47 13.07 10.41
CA VAL A 391 8.83 12.08 11.28
C VAL A 391 9.11 12.39 12.76
N ASP A 392 10.35 12.76 13.09
CA ASP A 392 10.72 13.19 14.44
C ASP A 392 9.89 14.41 14.90
N ARG A 393 9.75 15.41 14.03
CA ARG A 393 8.94 16.61 14.32
C ARG A 393 7.47 16.25 14.54
N ALA A 394 6.89 15.42 13.66
CA ALA A 394 5.51 14.96 13.81
C ALA A 394 5.28 14.26 15.15
N ALA A 395 6.23 13.43 15.61
CA ALA A 395 6.15 12.78 16.92
C ALA A 395 6.21 13.78 18.08
N VAL A 396 7.13 14.75 18.03
CA VAL A 396 7.27 15.80 19.05
C VAL A 396 6.03 16.67 19.12
N GLU A 397 5.58 17.18 17.98
CA GLU A 397 4.45 18.11 17.91
C GLU A 397 3.17 17.41 18.39
N THR A 398 2.98 16.13 18.04
CA THR A 398 1.78 15.36 18.39
C THR A 398 1.75 14.92 19.84
N PHE A 399 2.86 14.40 20.38
CA PHE A 399 2.86 13.73 21.68
C PHE A 399 3.62 14.48 22.78
N GLY A 400 4.31 15.58 22.47
CA GLY A 400 5.10 16.36 23.41
C GLY A 400 6.27 15.58 24.04
N GLN A 401 6.64 14.41 23.50
CA GLN A 401 7.67 13.58 24.09
C GLN A 401 9.07 14.12 23.78
N GLN A 402 9.90 14.25 24.83
CA GLN A 402 11.34 14.39 24.67
C GLN A 402 11.96 13.00 24.43
N PRO A 403 13.13 12.91 23.75
CA PRO A 403 13.80 11.64 23.58
C PRO A 403 14.05 10.98 24.94
N PRO A 404 13.87 9.64 25.08
CA PRO A 404 14.17 8.99 26.33
C PRO A 404 15.65 9.24 26.65
N MET A 405 15.90 9.65 27.90
CA MET A 405 17.26 9.79 28.40
C MET A 405 18.02 8.49 28.14
N PRO A 406 19.27 8.54 27.65
CA PRO A 406 20.06 7.32 27.49
C PRO A 406 20.13 6.59 28.84
N PRO A 407 20.17 5.24 28.83
CA PRO A 407 20.29 4.48 30.06
C PRO A 407 21.50 5.00 30.85
N ARG A 408 21.28 5.33 32.12
CA ARG A 408 22.37 5.70 33.02
C ARG A 408 23.19 4.43 33.26
N GLY A 409 24.35 4.34 32.61
CA GLY A 409 25.50 3.50 32.99
C GLY A 409 25.26 2.00 33.01
#